data_AF-A0A4Q0PKT7-F1
#
_entry.id   AF-A0A4Q0PKT7-F1
#
_cell.length_a   1.000
_cell.length_b   1.000
_cell.length_c   1.000
_cell.angle_alpha   90.00
_cell.angle_beta   90.00
_cell.angle_gamma   90.00
#
_symmetry.space_group_name_H-M   'P 1'
#
loop_
_entity.id
_entity.type
_entity.pdbx_description
1 polymer ?
#
loop_
_entity_poly.entity_id
_entity_poly.type
_entity_poly.pdbx_seq_one_letter_code
_entity_poly.pdbx_strand_id
1 'polypeptide(L)' 'MLLTMLVDLDHLLATPIFDPERCSINFHPLHSYWAIGAYFALFFVPKLRVVAVGLLFHMLTDFIDCQW' A
#
# COMPACT_ATOMS: atom_id res chain seq x y z
N MET A 1 -1.54 -7.96 -11.31
CA MET A 1 -0.77 -7.99 -10.05
C MET A 1 0.34 -6.98 -10.12
N LEU A 2 1.37 -7.13 -10.96
CA LEU A 2 2.50 -6.18 -11.06
C LEU A 2 2.12 -4.68 -11.13
N LEU A 3 1.07 -4.31 -11.86
CA LEU A 3 0.64 -2.90 -11.94
C LEU A 3 0.23 -2.28 -10.59
N THR A 4 -0.13 -3.07 -9.58
CA THR A 4 -0.46 -2.52 -8.25
C THR A 4 0.76 -2.02 -7.49
N MET A 5 1.98 -2.35 -7.94
CA MET A 5 3.24 -1.77 -7.42
C MET A 5 3.35 -0.27 -7.73
N LEU A 6 2.52 0.28 -8.63
CA LEU A 6 2.45 1.73 -8.86
C LEU A 6 1.95 2.50 -7.63
N VAL A 7 1.42 1.83 -6.61
CA VAL A 7 1.04 2.45 -5.34
C VAL A 7 2.22 3.14 -4.66
N ASP A 8 3.44 2.60 -4.81
CA ASP A 8 4.69 3.16 -4.25
C ASP A 8 5.08 4.52 -4.82
N LEU A 9 4.41 4.99 -5.89
CA LEU A 9 4.65 6.36 -6.38
C LEU A 9 4.31 7.42 -5.33
N ASP A 10 3.54 7.10 -4.30
CA ASP A 10 3.30 8.00 -3.17
C ASP A 10 4.53 8.20 -2.26
N HIS A 11 5.57 7.35 -2.36
CA HIS A 11 6.86 7.56 -1.72
C HIS A 11 7.56 8.83 -2.21
N LEU A 12 7.28 9.26 -3.44
CA LEU A 12 7.81 10.53 -3.97
C LEU A 12 7.29 11.76 -3.21
N LEU A 13 6.24 11.60 -2.41
CA LEU A 13 5.68 12.65 -1.56
C LEU A 13 6.31 12.67 -0.16
N ALA A 14 7.19 11.71 0.17
CA ALA A 14 7.89 11.63 1.44
C ALA A 14 9.08 12.60 1.53
N THR A 15 9.36 13.07 2.75
CA THR A 15 10.62 13.75 3.09
C THR A 15 11.24 13.09 4.33
N PRO A 16 12.39 12.40 4.23
CA PRO A 16 13.17 12.14 3.01
C PRO A 16 12.46 11.17 2.05
N ILE A 17 12.74 11.28 0.75
CA ILE A 17 12.15 10.42 -0.29
C ILE A 17 12.46 8.94 0.00
N PHE A 18 13.73 8.64 0.30
CA PHE A 18 14.19 7.30 0.65
C PHE A 18 14.74 7.26 2.07
N ASP A 19 14.26 6.31 2.86
CA ASP A 19 14.76 5.99 4.20
C ASP A 19 14.55 4.48 4.41
N PRO A 20 15.62 3.67 4.57
CA PRO A 20 15.50 2.23 4.69
C PRO A 20 14.95 1.76 6.05
N GLU A 21 14.95 2.61 7.08
CA GLU A 21 14.47 2.27 8.43
C GLU A 21 13.02 2.74 8.67
N ARG A 22 12.37 3.31 7.66
CA ARG A 22 11.01 3.85 7.76
C ARG A 22 9.96 2.78 7.53
N CYS A 23 9.02 2.67 8.46
CA CYS A 23 7.76 1.96 8.21
C CYS A 23 6.87 2.75 7.22
N SER A 24 6.56 2.14 6.07
CA SER A 24 5.70 2.74 5.03
C SER A 24 4.23 2.84 5.43
N ILE A 25 3.75 1.91 6.27
CA ILE A 25 2.35 1.85 6.70
C ILE A 25 1.99 3.11 7.51
N ASN A 26 0.91 3.77 7.10
CA ASN A 26 0.42 5.02 7.68
C ASN A 26 1.38 6.22 7.60
N PHE A 27 2.48 6.09 6.86
CA PHE A 27 3.38 7.20 6.56
C PHE A 27 3.03 7.87 5.22
N HIS A 28 2.77 7.08 4.17
CA HIS A 28 2.42 7.61 2.85
C HIS A 28 0.90 7.66 2.61
N PRO A 29 0.41 8.58 1.75
CA PRO A 29 -1.02 8.76 1.51
C PRO A 29 -1.78 7.50 1.07
N LEU A 30 -1.24 6.71 0.14
CA LEU A 30 -1.85 5.47 -0.37
C LEU A 30 -1.57 4.27 0.54
N HIS A 31 -0.59 4.39 1.44
CA HIS A 31 -0.31 3.44 2.52
C HIS A 31 -1.02 3.79 3.84
N SER A 32 -1.92 4.78 3.82
CA SER A 32 -2.69 5.19 5.00
C SER A 32 -3.76 4.18 5.39
N TYR A 33 -4.15 4.14 6.67
CA TYR A 33 -5.24 3.26 7.12
C TYR A 33 -6.56 3.50 6.38
N TRP A 34 -6.81 4.74 5.96
CA TRP A 34 -7.97 5.09 5.14
C TRP A 34 -7.90 4.47 3.74
N ALA A 35 -6.75 4.52 3.09
CA ALA A 35 -6.54 3.89 1.79
C ALA A 35 -6.65 2.37 1.88
N ILE A 36 -6.01 1.75 2.88
CA ILE A 36 -6.09 0.30 3.13
C ILE A 36 -7.55 -0.12 3.36
N GLY A 37 -8.31 0.62 4.17
CA GLY A 37 -9.74 0.38 4.36
C GLY A 37 -10.54 0.43 3.06
N ALA A 38 -10.23 1.37 2.17
CA ALA A 38 -10.84 1.44 0.84
C ALA A 38 -10.46 0.24 -0.04
N TYR A 39 -9.23 -0.28 0.06
CA TYR A 39 -8.81 -1.50 -0.66
C TYR A 39 -9.57 -2.74 -0.17
N PHE A 40 -9.82 -2.85 1.12
CA PHE A 40 -10.73 -3.87 1.67
C PHE A 40 -12.15 -3.73 1.15
N ALA A 41 -12.69 -2.51 1.03
CA ALA A 41 -14.00 -2.31 0.42
C ALA A 41 -14.02 -2.71 -1.06
N LEU A 42 -12.97 -2.39 -1.83
CA LEU A 42 -12.81 -2.74 -3.24
C LEU A 42 -12.77 -4.26 -3.47
N PHE A 43 -12.27 -5.03 -2.51
CA PHE A 43 -12.22 -6.50 -2.58
C PHE A 43 -13.61 -7.14 -2.80
N PHE A 44 -14.66 -6.53 -2.24
CA PHE A 44 -16.03 -7.01 -2.38
C PHE A 44 -16.65 -6.71 -3.75
N VAL A 45 -16.04 -5.83 -4.56
CA VAL A 45 -16.51 -5.53 -5.93
C VAL A 45 -15.90 -6.54 -6.91
N PRO A 46 -16.67 -7.46 -7.53
CA PRO A 46 -16.10 -8.58 -8.29
C PRO A 46 -15.18 -8.15 -9.44
N LYS A 47 -15.49 -7.02 -10.10
CA LYS A 47 -14.68 -6.47 -11.21
C LYS A 47 -13.33 -5.92 -10.75
N LEU A 48 -13.21 -5.48 -9.49
CA LEU A 48 -12.02 -4.83 -8.94
C LEU A 48 -11.24 -5.74 -7.98
N ARG A 49 -11.76 -6.94 -7.70
CA ARG A 49 -11.17 -7.89 -6.74
C ARG A 49 -9.70 -8.19 -7.01
N VAL A 50 -9.31 -8.36 -8.27
CA VAL A 50 -7.91 -8.59 -8.65
C VAL A 50 -7.06 -7.40 -8.23
N VAL A 51 -7.48 -6.17 -8.53
CA VAL A 51 -6.75 -4.95 -8.12
C VAL A 51 -6.67 -4.84 -6.59
N ALA A 52 -7.79 -5.08 -5.89
CA ALA A 52 -7.83 -5.05 -4.43
C ALA A 52 -6.89 -6.09 -3.81
N VAL A 53 -6.87 -7.33 -4.31
CA VAL A 53 -5.95 -8.36 -3.84
C VAL A 53 -4.49 -7.95 -4.03
N GLY A 54 -4.15 -7.36 -5.18
CA GLY A 54 -2.79 -6.87 -5.44
C GLY A 54 -2.38 -5.76 -4.48
N LEU A 55 -3.26 -4.78 -4.24
CA LEU A 55 -3.01 -3.69 -3.29
C LEU A 55 -2.92 -4.21 -1.85
N LEU A 56 -3.84 -5.07 -1.41
CA LEU A 56 -3.81 -5.63 -0.06
C LEU A 56 -2.58 -6.52 0.17
N PHE A 57 -2.14 -7.27 -0.84
CA PHE A 57 -0.91 -8.06 -0.77
C PHE A 57 0.33 -7.18 -0.65
N HIS A 58 0.37 -6.06 -1.36
CA HIS A 58 1.42 -5.03 -1.21
C HIS A 58 1.46 -4.46 0.20
N MET A 59 0.30 -4.06 0.75
CA MET A 59 0.23 -3.56 2.13
C MET A 59 0.68 -4.61 3.15
N LEU A 60 0.43 -5.89 2.87
CA LEU A 60 0.91 -6.99 3.71
C LEU A 60 2.43 -7.11 3.69
N THR A 61 3.07 -6.98 2.52
CA THR A 61 4.54 -7.01 2.43
C THR A 61 5.16 -5.82 3.15
N ASP A 62 4.61 -4.62 2.98
CA ASP A 62 5.08 -3.42 3.68
C ASP A 62 4.91 -3.52 5.19
N PHE A 63 3.79 -4.12 5.64
CA PHE A 63 3.57 -4.34 7.06
C PHE A 63 4.61 -5.29 7.67
N ILE A 64 5.03 -6.31 6.93
CA ILE A 64 6.10 -7.23 7.35
C ILE A 64 7.42 -6.45 7.48
N ASP A 65 7.71 -5.54 6.55
CA ASP A 65 8.89 -4.66 6.60
C ASP A 65 8.91 -3.73 7.82
N CYS A 66 7.75 -3.38 8.37
CA CYS A 66 7.65 -2.60 9.60
C CYS A 66 7.94 -3.38 10.91
N GLN A 67 8.17 -4.70 10.85
CA GLN A 67 8.33 -5.54 12.06
C GLN A 67 9.79 -5.78 12.47
N TRP A 68 10.77 -5.29 11.71
CA TRP A 68 12.20 -5.49 11.94
C TRP A 68 12.95 -4.17 11.76
#